data_AF-A0A5D8QAX6-F1
#
_entry.id   AF-A0A5D8QAX6-F1
#
_cell.length_a   1.000
_cell.length_b   1.000
_cell.length_c   1.000
_cell.angle_alpha   90.00
_cell.angle_beta   90.00
_cell.angle_gamma   90.00
#
_symmetry.space_group_name_H-M   'P 1'
#
loop_
_entity.id
_entity.type
_entity.pdbx_description
1 polymer ?
#
loop_
_entity_poly.entity_id
_entity_poly.type
_entity_poly.pdbx_seq_one_letter_code
_entity_poly.pdbx_strand_id
1 'polypeptide(L)'
;MIGLAGCSLFSSEKPKAEPQERQIDVTLYYANRDNSDLVKEKRHISYKEGDNLYKIVIEELLKGPTDKDAYLRVPEGTKVNSVTLNDGVASVDLSGFTGFKGVMDEAMARASIVNTLTSLDGVDKVLITVNGKEYIGASGNPVGPMGPIDFSDMYRVYFSDMNGEYLVPELRTIDKSKPPAEAIIEELIKGPTRSDLTKTMPDGTRLISLEVTNGVAYVNFSREFKENHWGGSSGETMTLYSVVDSLTELPEIKKVQFLIEGNKTDTLAGHYDILNPLDRDPTLIKDE
;
A
#
# COMPACT_ATOMS: atom_id res chain seq x y z
N MET A 1 -42.46 -60.18 52.21
CA MET A 1 -42.30 -59.80 50.79
C MET A 1 -41.95 -58.32 50.79
N ILE A 2 -40.69 -57.99 50.53
CA ILE A 2 -40.15 -56.62 50.58
C ILE A 2 -40.37 -56.00 49.19
N GLY A 3 -41.17 -54.93 49.12
CA GLY A 3 -41.38 -54.17 47.88
C GLY A 3 -40.49 -52.93 47.87
N LEU A 4 -39.45 -52.91 47.02
CA LEU A 4 -38.67 -51.71 46.72
C LEU A 4 -39.51 -50.78 45.82
N ALA A 5 -39.74 -49.55 46.28
CA ALA A 5 -40.21 -48.46 45.43
C ALA A 5 -38.98 -47.83 44.74
N GLY A 6 -38.84 -48.07 43.43
CA GLY A 6 -37.83 -47.42 42.59
C GLY A 6 -38.26 -45.99 42.26
N CYS A 7 -37.48 -45.02 42.72
CA CYS A 7 -37.60 -43.62 42.32
C CYS A 7 -36.83 -43.45 41.00
N SER A 8 -37.51 -43.34 39.86
CA SER A 8 -36.89 -42.97 38.60
C SER A 8 -36.70 -41.45 38.54
N LEU A 9 -35.47 -41.01 38.77
CA LEU A 9 -35.02 -39.65 38.46
C LEU A 9 -34.91 -39.53 36.93
N PHE A 10 -35.97 -39.04 36.29
CA PHE A 10 -35.86 -38.50 34.93
C PHE A 10 -35.13 -37.14 34.99
N SER A 11 -33.83 -37.15 34.69
CA SER A 11 -33.10 -35.93 34.37
C SER A 11 -33.57 -35.45 33.00
N SER A 12 -34.44 -34.44 32.98
CA SER A 12 -34.75 -33.70 31.76
C SER A 12 -33.60 -32.73 31.48
N GLU A 13 -32.68 -33.12 30.60
CA GLU A 13 -31.77 -32.16 29.99
C GLU A 13 -32.62 -31.11 29.28
N LYS A 14 -32.57 -29.87 29.76
CA LYS A 14 -33.21 -28.75 29.06
C LYS A 14 -32.61 -28.66 27.66
N PRO A 15 -33.41 -28.54 26.59
CA PRO A 15 -32.89 -28.38 25.25
C PRO A 15 -31.96 -27.16 25.20
N LYS A 16 -30.75 -27.37 24.67
CA LYS A 16 -29.75 -26.33 24.46
C LYS A 16 -30.39 -25.29 23.52
N ALA A 17 -30.52 -24.04 23.96
CA ALA A 17 -31.10 -22.97 23.15
C ALA A 17 -30.35 -22.87 21.82
N GLU A 18 -31.09 -22.79 20.70
CA GLU A 18 -30.48 -22.60 19.39
C GLU A 18 -29.71 -21.27 19.33
N PRO A 19 -28.53 -21.21 18.70
CA PRO A 19 -27.77 -19.96 18.57
C PRO A 19 -28.61 -18.90 17.86
N GLN A 20 -28.72 -17.71 18.48
CA GLN A 20 -29.49 -16.60 17.92
C GLN A 20 -28.80 -16.05 16.66
N GLU A 21 -29.57 -15.83 15.60
CA GLU A 21 -29.09 -15.11 14.42
C GLU A 21 -28.89 -13.62 14.73
N ARG A 22 -27.78 -13.07 14.25
CA ARG A 22 -27.39 -11.67 14.34
C ARG A 22 -27.09 -11.14 12.95
N GLN A 23 -27.20 -9.83 12.80
CA GLN A 23 -26.93 -9.12 11.55
C GLN A 23 -26.03 -7.93 11.84
N ILE A 24 -25.18 -7.60 10.87
CA ILE A 24 -24.31 -6.44 10.91
C ILE A 24 -24.10 -5.88 9.51
N ASP A 25 -24.11 -4.55 9.40
CA ASP A 25 -23.61 -3.86 8.22
C ASP A 25 -22.12 -3.59 8.39
N VAL A 26 -21.31 -4.04 7.45
CA VAL A 26 -19.86 -3.83 7.46
C VAL A 26 -19.43 -3.03 6.25
N THR A 27 -18.30 -2.33 6.37
CA THR A 27 -17.64 -1.69 5.24
C THR A 27 -16.46 -2.56 4.81
N LEU A 28 -16.50 -3.05 3.58
CA LEU A 28 -15.40 -3.78 2.96
C LEU A 28 -14.62 -2.82 2.07
N TYR A 29 -13.30 -2.96 2.09
CA TYR A 29 -12.38 -2.09 1.38
C TYR A 29 -11.70 -2.86 0.26
N TYR A 30 -11.76 -2.33 -0.95
CA TYR A 30 -11.17 -2.89 -2.16
C TYR A 30 -10.28 -1.87 -2.83
N ALA A 31 -9.35 -2.28 -3.69
CA ALA A 31 -8.54 -1.33 -4.45
C ALA A 31 -9.36 -0.68 -5.57
N ASN A 32 -9.02 0.55 -5.95
CA ASN A 32 -9.43 1.09 -7.24
C ASN A 32 -8.58 0.51 -8.39
N ARG A 33 -8.93 0.86 -9.63
CA ARG A 33 -8.33 0.28 -10.84
C ARG A 33 -6.82 0.45 -10.92
N ASP A 34 -6.32 1.63 -10.56
CA ASP A 34 -4.91 1.99 -10.67
C ASP A 34 -4.13 1.73 -9.40
N ASN A 35 -4.71 1.13 -8.35
CA ASN A 35 -4.08 0.89 -7.05
C ASN A 35 -3.54 2.17 -6.40
N SER A 36 -4.30 3.27 -6.46
CA SER A 36 -3.97 4.53 -5.78
C SER A 36 -4.78 4.76 -4.51
N ASP A 37 -5.96 4.13 -4.37
CA ASP A 37 -6.86 4.34 -3.23
C ASP A 37 -7.77 3.12 -2.99
N LEU A 38 -8.51 3.14 -1.87
CA LEU A 38 -9.49 2.14 -1.50
C LEU A 38 -10.93 2.60 -1.79
N VAL A 39 -11.66 1.76 -2.51
CA VAL A 39 -13.10 1.85 -2.72
C VAL A 39 -13.82 1.16 -1.57
N LYS A 40 -14.81 1.84 -0.97
CA LYS A 40 -15.62 1.35 0.13
C LYS A 40 -16.91 0.72 -0.40
N GLU A 41 -17.19 -0.50 0.02
CA GLU A 41 -18.43 -1.20 -0.31
C GLU A 41 -19.14 -1.64 0.99
N LYS A 42 -20.43 -1.33 1.12
CA LYS A 42 -21.22 -1.80 2.28
C LYS A 42 -21.76 -3.20 2.02
N ARG A 43 -21.63 -4.09 3.00
CA ARG A 43 -22.11 -5.47 2.94
C ARG A 43 -22.97 -5.75 4.17
N HIS A 44 -24.10 -6.40 3.96
CA HIS A 44 -24.95 -6.89 5.05
C HIS A 44 -24.63 -8.36 5.33
N ILE A 45 -24.24 -8.69 6.55
CA ILE A 45 -23.80 -10.04 6.94
C ILE A 45 -24.70 -10.58 8.05
N SER A 46 -25.22 -11.79 7.83
CA SER A 46 -25.87 -12.59 8.88
C SER A 46 -24.87 -13.59 9.47
N TYR A 47 -24.87 -13.73 10.79
CA TYR A 47 -24.01 -14.67 11.52
C TYR A 47 -24.71 -15.18 12.79
N LYS A 48 -24.23 -16.27 13.38
CA LYS A 48 -24.80 -16.83 14.61
C LYS A 48 -24.01 -16.39 15.82
N GLU A 49 -24.68 -16.30 16.95
CA GLU A 49 -24.01 -16.11 18.23
C GLU A 49 -22.97 -17.21 18.50
N GLY A 50 -21.75 -16.80 18.85
CA GLY A 50 -20.60 -17.69 19.03
C GLY A 50 -19.74 -17.87 17.77
N ASP A 51 -20.20 -17.43 16.60
CA ASP A 51 -19.37 -17.42 15.41
C ASP A 51 -18.23 -16.42 15.54
N ASN A 52 -17.12 -16.71 14.85
CA ASN A 52 -16.02 -15.79 14.73
C ASN A 52 -16.34 -14.71 13.68
N LEU A 53 -16.98 -13.63 14.12
CA LEU A 53 -17.40 -12.53 13.26
C LEU A 53 -16.24 -11.97 12.41
N TYR A 54 -15.06 -11.77 13.00
CA TYR A 54 -13.91 -11.20 12.28
C TYR A 54 -13.46 -12.10 11.12
N LYS A 55 -13.47 -13.43 11.33
CA LYS A 55 -13.20 -14.39 10.26
C LYS A 55 -14.26 -14.32 9.16
N ILE A 56 -15.55 -14.29 9.52
CA ILE A 56 -16.65 -14.17 8.55
C ILE A 56 -16.50 -12.90 7.70
N VAL A 57 -16.15 -11.77 8.31
CA VAL A 57 -15.97 -10.50 7.59
C VAL A 57 -14.83 -10.58 6.56
N ILE A 58 -13.68 -11.20 6.90
CA ILE A 58 -12.62 -11.40 5.91
C ILE A 58 -13.03 -12.41 4.84
N GLU A 59 -13.70 -13.51 5.20
CA GLU A 59 -14.21 -14.46 4.21
C GLU A 59 -15.21 -13.78 3.24
N GLU A 60 -16.00 -12.83 3.74
CA GLU A 60 -16.89 -12.00 2.93
C GLU A 60 -16.14 -11.03 2.01
N LEU A 61 -15.06 -10.40 2.51
CA LEU A 61 -14.15 -9.59 1.70
C LEU A 61 -13.57 -10.40 0.53
N LEU A 62 -13.12 -11.64 0.79
CA LEU A 62 -12.50 -12.54 -0.18
C LEU A 62 -13.46 -13.03 -1.28
N LYS A 63 -14.78 -12.86 -1.13
CA LYS A 63 -15.74 -13.09 -2.22
C LYS A 63 -15.60 -12.08 -3.36
N GLY A 64 -14.88 -10.98 -3.11
CA GLY A 64 -14.66 -9.91 -4.07
C GLY A 64 -15.71 -8.81 -4.00
N PRO A 65 -15.46 -7.70 -4.71
CA PRO A 65 -16.38 -6.58 -4.79
C PRO A 65 -17.57 -6.90 -5.71
N THR A 66 -18.68 -6.23 -5.46
CA THR A 66 -19.82 -6.17 -6.39
C THR A 66 -19.75 -4.94 -7.30
N ASP A 67 -19.02 -3.90 -6.87
CA ASP A 67 -18.69 -2.76 -7.70
C ASP A 67 -17.65 -3.14 -8.79
N LYS A 68 -17.94 -2.77 -10.04
CA LYS A 68 -17.10 -3.04 -11.22
C LYS A 68 -15.81 -2.21 -11.26
N ASP A 69 -15.78 -1.09 -10.53
CA ASP A 69 -14.64 -0.17 -10.47
C ASP A 69 -13.78 -0.45 -9.22
N ALA A 70 -14.14 -1.47 -8.43
CA ALA A 70 -13.40 -1.99 -7.30
C ALA A 70 -12.73 -3.34 -7.65
N TYR A 71 -11.57 -3.59 -7.06
CA TYR A 71 -10.72 -4.73 -7.37
C TYR A 71 -10.20 -5.40 -6.09
N LEU A 72 -10.39 -6.70 -5.98
CA LEU A 72 -9.75 -7.50 -4.94
C LEU A 72 -8.31 -7.80 -5.35
N ARG A 73 -7.33 -7.25 -4.63
CA ARG A 73 -5.89 -7.52 -4.85
C ARG A 73 -5.33 -8.65 -4.00
N VAL A 74 -6.17 -9.23 -3.14
CA VAL A 74 -5.81 -10.44 -2.40
C VAL A 74 -5.65 -11.61 -3.39
N PRO A 75 -4.54 -12.37 -3.37
CA PRO A 75 -4.28 -13.44 -4.33
C PRO A 75 -5.38 -14.49 -4.34
N GLU A 76 -5.72 -14.97 -5.53
CA GLU A 76 -6.71 -16.04 -5.71
C GLU A 76 -6.30 -17.29 -4.93
N GLY A 77 -7.27 -17.92 -4.25
CA GLY A 77 -7.02 -19.09 -3.42
C GLY A 77 -6.50 -18.79 -2.01
N THR A 78 -6.35 -17.51 -1.64
CA THR A 78 -6.12 -17.11 -0.25
C THR A 78 -7.24 -17.64 0.66
N LYS A 79 -6.90 -18.21 1.81
CA LYS A 79 -7.86 -18.71 2.80
C LYS A 79 -7.59 -18.13 4.18
N VAL A 80 -8.66 -17.91 4.95
CA VAL A 80 -8.59 -17.50 6.35
C VAL A 80 -8.51 -18.74 7.23
N ASN A 81 -7.35 -19.00 7.81
CA ASN A 81 -7.17 -20.10 8.74
C ASN A 81 -7.86 -19.75 10.07
N SER A 82 -7.51 -18.61 10.66
CA SER A 82 -8.08 -18.13 11.93
C SER A 82 -8.04 -16.61 12.04
N VAL A 83 -8.92 -16.05 12.88
CA VAL A 83 -8.82 -14.65 13.32
C VAL A 83 -9.01 -14.61 14.82
N THR A 84 -8.16 -13.93 15.57
CA THR A 84 -8.32 -13.72 17.02
C THR A 84 -8.20 -12.24 17.35
N LEU A 85 -9.01 -11.74 18.29
CA LEU A 85 -8.93 -10.36 18.77
C LEU A 85 -8.40 -10.37 20.21
N ASN A 86 -7.30 -9.68 20.45
CA ASN A 86 -6.74 -9.47 21.80
C ASN A 86 -6.31 -8.02 21.93
N ASP A 87 -6.80 -7.33 22.96
CA ASP A 87 -6.45 -5.94 23.28
C ASP A 87 -6.48 -4.98 22.07
N GLY A 88 -7.56 -5.05 21.29
CA GLY A 88 -7.75 -4.22 20.09
C GLY A 88 -6.96 -4.67 18.85
N VAL A 89 -6.13 -5.71 18.94
CA VAL A 89 -5.36 -6.26 17.81
C VAL A 89 -6.01 -7.52 17.27
N ALA A 90 -6.50 -7.45 16.04
CA ALA A 90 -7.00 -8.61 15.30
C ALA A 90 -5.85 -9.33 14.57
N SER A 91 -5.46 -10.51 15.06
CA SER A 91 -4.48 -11.38 14.42
C SER A 91 -5.16 -12.27 13.39
N VAL A 92 -4.87 -12.07 12.11
CA VAL A 92 -5.45 -12.76 10.96
C VAL A 92 -4.42 -13.72 10.37
N ASP A 93 -4.64 -15.02 10.54
CA ASP A 93 -3.81 -16.05 9.93
C ASP A 93 -4.38 -16.50 8.58
N LEU A 94 -3.57 -16.36 7.54
CA LEU A 94 -3.93 -16.67 6.16
C LEU A 94 -3.08 -17.81 5.60
N SER A 95 -3.58 -18.46 4.56
CA SER A 95 -2.77 -19.26 3.64
C SER A 95 -2.98 -18.75 2.22
N GLY A 96 -2.02 -18.96 1.32
CA GLY A 96 -2.10 -18.48 -0.07
C GLY A 96 -1.92 -16.97 -0.27
N PHE A 97 -1.66 -16.20 0.80
CA PHE A 97 -1.42 -14.75 0.73
C PHE A 97 0.00 -14.43 0.23
N THR A 98 0.28 -14.78 -1.02
CA THR A 98 1.57 -14.66 -1.71
C THR A 98 1.36 -14.59 -3.23
N GLY A 99 2.42 -14.37 -4.00
CA GLY A 99 2.35 -14.36 -5.47
C GLY A 99 1.68 -13.11 -6.03
N PHE A 100 1.89 -11.97 -5.38
CA PHE A 100 1.42 -10.67 -5.86
C PHE A 100 2.10 -10.29 -7.17
N LYS A 101 1.37 -9.60 -8.05
CA LYS A 101 1.88 -9.13 -9.34
C LYS A 101 2.93 -8.02 -9.21
N GLY A 102 2.71 -7.16 -8.22
CA GLY A 102 3.58 -6.05 -7.89
C GLY A 102 3.43 -5.63 -6.44
N VAL A 103 4.26 -4.69 -6.02
CA VAL A 103 4.27 -4.22 -4.64
C VAL A 103 3.02 -3.42 -4.30
N MET A 104 2.38 -2.79 -5.29
CA MET A 104 1.13 -2.06 -5.08
C MET A 104 -0.05 -3.02 -4.91
N ASP A 105 -0.10 -4.10 -5.69
CA ASP A 105 -1.07 -5.19 -5.47
C ASP A 105 -0.93 -5.77 -4.06
N GLU A 106 0.31 -6.01 -3.61
CA GLU A 106 0.61 -6.47 -2.23
C GLU A 106 0.13 -5.48 -1.16
N ALA A 107 0.44 -4.18 -1.34
CA ALA A 107 0.03 -3.13 -0.43
C ALA A 107 -1.49 -2.99 -0.35
N MET A 108 -2.17 -3.02 -1.50
CA MET A 108 -3.62 -2.94 -1.59
C MET A 108 -4.31 -4.15 -0.97
N ALA A 109 -3.75 -5.35 -1.14
CA ALA A 109 -4.27 -6.56 -0.51
C ALA A 109 -4.22 -6.48 1.01
N ARG A 110 -3.08 -6.03 1.57
CA ARG A 110 -2.96 -5.80 3.01
C ARG A 110 -3.95 -4.73 3.48
N ALA A 111 -3.99 -3.59 2.79
CA ALA A 111 -4.84 -2.47 3.18
C ALA A 111 -6.33 -2.82 3.11
N SER A 112 -6.74 -3.67 2.16
CA SER A 112 -8.11 -4.20 2.07
C SER A 112 -8.49 -4.97 3.34
N ILE A 113 -7.62 -5.87 3.80
CA ILE A 113 -7.84 -6.66 5.03
C ILE A 113 -7.82 -5.77 6.27
N VAL A 114 -6.81 -4.92 6.38
CA VAL A 114 -6.59 -4.05 7.54
C VAL A 114 -7.76 -3.09 7.71
N ASN A 115 -8.07 -2.28 6.70
CA ASN A 115 -9.14 -1.28 6.80
C ASN A 115 -10.52 -1.90 7.00
N THR A 116 -10.78 -3.07 6.39
CA THR A 116 -12.03 -3.80 6.59
C THR A 116 -12.22 -4.16 8.07
N LEU A 117 -11.21 -4.75 8.72
CA LEU A 117 -11.33 -5.14 10.12
C LEU A 117 -11.29 -3.95 11.07
N THR A 118 -10.43 -2.95 10.84
CA THR A 118 -10.38 -1.74 11.68
C THR A 118 -11.60 -0.84 11.52
N SER A 119 -12.50 -1.13 10.56
CA SER A 119 -13.81 -0.48 10.48
C SER A 119 -14.83 -1.05 11.48
N LEU A 120 -14.52 -2.18 12.12
CA LEU A 120 -15.35 -2.79 13.15
C LEU A 120 -15.01 -2.21 14.53
N ASP A 121 -16.04 -1.98 15.33
CA ASP A 121 -15.88 -1.48 16.70
C ASP A 121 -14.97 -2.41 17.53
N GLY A 122 -13.97 -1.82 18.19
CA GLY A 122 -13.04 -2.53 19.08
C GLY A 122 -11.84 -3.17 18.38
N VAL A 123 -11.63 -2.93 17.07
CA VAL A 123 -10.42 -3.33 16.34
C VAL A 123 -9.58 -2.12 15.99
N ASP A 124 -8.49 -1.92 16.73
CA ASP A 124 -7.55 -0.80 16.55
C ASP A 124 -6.48 -1.12 15.49
N LYS A 125 -6.02 -2.38 15.46
CA LYS A 125 -4.94 -2.83 14.58
C LYS A 125 -5.18 -4.25 14.08
N VAL A 126 -4.51 -4.58 12.98
CA VAL A 126 -4.52 -5.91 12.38
C VAL A 126 -3.10 -6.42 12.23
N LEU A 127 -2.82 -7.62 12.74
CA LEU A 127 -1.59 -8.35 12.49
C LEU A 127 -1.87 -9.45 11.48
N ILE A 128 -1.17 -9.45 10.34
CA ILE A 128 -1.29 -10.51 9.33
C ILE A 128 -0.20 -11.55 9.56
N THR A 129 -0.59 -12.82 9.62
CA THR A 129 0.32 -13.96 9.57
C THR A 129 -0.02 -14.86 8.37
N VAL A 130 1.00 -15.56 7.86
CA VAL A 130 0.84 -16.56 6.80
C VAL A 130 1.36 -17.90 7.29
N ASN A 131 0.46 -18.88 7.39
CA ASN A 131 0.74 -20.21 7.95
C ASN A 131 1.42 -20.14 9.33
N GLY A 132 0.91 -19.28 10.21
CA GLY A 132 1.37 -19.10 11.59
C GLY A 132 2.67 -18.29 11.76
N LYS A 133 3.24 -17.75 10.68
CA LYS A 133 4.43 -16.89 10.73
C LYS A 133 4.06 -15.44 10.41
N GLU A 134 4.74 -14.48 11.01
CA GLU A 134 4.54 -13.06 10.68
C GLU A 134 4.71 -12.83 9.18
N TYR A 135 3.81 -12.01 8.63
CA TYR A 135 3.91 -11.64 7.23
C TYR A 135 5.12 -10.74 6.99
N ILE A 136 5.95 -11.15 6.05
CA ILE A 136 7.09 -10.39 5.55
C ILE A 136 6.65 -9.70 4.26
N GLY A 137 6.66 -8.36 4.25
CA GLY A 137 6.28 -7.59 3.06
C GLY A 137 7.47 -7.34 2.13
N ALA A 138 7.23 -6.57 1.08
CA ALA A 138 8.25 -6.19 0.08
C ALA A 138 9.55 -5.57 0.65
N SER A 139 9.54 -4.98 1.84
CA SER A 139 10.75 -4.45 2.49
C SER A 139 11.71 -5.55 2.99
N GLY A 140 11.27 -6.80 3.03
CA GLY A 140 12.02 -7.93 3.60
C GLY A 140 11.97 -8.02 5.13
N ASN A 141 11.31 -7.08 5.80
CA ASN A 141 11.10 -7.08 7.25
C ASN A 141 9.66 -7.50 7.62
N PRO A 142 9.45 -8.03 8.84
CA PRO A 142 8.09 -8.26 9.33
C PRO A 142 7.29 -6.96 9.35
N VAL A 143 6.06 -7.01 8.85
CA VAL A 143 5.18 -5.83 8.77
C VAL A 143 4.62 -5.44 10.14
N GLY A 144 4.40 -6.42 11.02
CA GLY A 144 3.82 -6.22 12.35
C GLY A 144 2.34 -5.75 12.32
N PRO A 145 1.78 -5.34 13.48
CA PRO A 145 0.41 -4.85 13.57
C PRO A 145 0.22 -3.48 12.90
N MET A 146 -0.73 -3.39 11.97
CA MET A 146 -1.06 -2.19 11.21
C MET A 146 -2.36 -1.56 11.71
N GLY A 147 -2.40 -0.23 11.84
CA GLY A 147 -3.67 0.51 11.98
C GLY A 147 -4.33 0.76 10.61
N PRO A 148 -5.47 1.48 10.58
CA PRO A 148 -6.11 1.91 9.34
C PRO A 148 -5.10 2.60 8.42
N ILE A 149 -5.17 2.27 7.12
CA ILE A 149 -4.28 2.83 6.10
C ILE A 149 -5.09 3.80 5.26
N ASP A 150 -4.71 5.07 5.33
CA ASP A 150 -5.26 6.16 4.51
C ASP A 150 -4.26 6.50 3.41
N PHE A 151 -4.66 6.28 2.15
CA PHE A 151 -3.83 6.56 0.98
C PHE A 151 -3.94 8.02 0.51
N SER A 152 -4.83 8.82 1.09
CA SER A 152 -5.04 10.22 0.67
C SER A 152 -3.79 11.10 0.81
N ASP A 153 -2.81 10.67 1.60
CA ASP A 153 -1.53 11.36 1.82
C ASP A 153 -0.30 10.55 1.40
N MET A 154 -0.53 9.45 0.69
CA MET A 154 0.54 8.60 0.17
C MET A 154 0.75 8.89 -1.31
N TYR A 155 2.00 9.14 -1.68
CA TYR A 155 2.38 9.40 -3.06
C TYR A 155 3.35 8.34 -3.54
N ARG A 156 3.25 8.00 -4.82
CA ARG A 156 4.25 7.14 -5.45
C ARG A 156 5.50 7.94 -5.71
N VAL A 157 6.60 7.38 -5.26
CA VAL A 157 7.94 7.88 -5.50
C VAL A 157 8.70 6.78 -6.24
N TYR A 158 9.27 7.12 -7.38
CA TYR A 158 9.86 6.15 -8.29
C TYR A 158 11.37 6.05 -8.09
N PHE A 159 11.87 4.85 -7.82
CA PHE A 159 13.31 4.57 -7.72
C PHE A 159 13.74 3.55 -8.77
N SER A 160 15.03 3.50 -9.07
CA SER A 160 15.58 2.52 -10.00
C SER A 160 15.51 1.12 -9.40
N ASP A 161 15.25 0.10 -10.23
CA ASP A 161 15.51 -1.28 -9.85
C ASP A 161 17.04 -1.54 -9.69
N MET A 162 17.40 -2.75 -9.24
CA MET A 162 18.80 -3.12 -9.03
C MET A 162 19.62 -3.20 -10.34
N ASN A 163 18.96 -3.29 -11.50
CA ASN A 163 19.61 -3.43 -12.80
C ASN A 163 19.80 -2.07 -13.51
N GLY A 164 19.13 -1.01 -13.04
CA GLY A 164 19.15 0.28 -13.71
C GLY A 164 18.32 0.31 -14.99
N GLU A 165 17.32 -0.56 -15.10
CA GLU A 165 16.51 -0.75 -16.31
C GLU A 165 15.14 -0.09 -16.19
N TYR A 166 14.49 -0.21 -15.03
CA TYR A 166 13.15 0.31 -14.79
C TYR A 166 13.06 1.13 -13.52
N LEU A 167 12.11 2.06 -13.52
CA LEU A 167 11.58 2.73 -12.35
C LEU A 167 10.49 1.88 -11.69
N VAL A 168 10.59 1.73 -10.38
CA VAL A 168 9.65 0.96 -9.56
C VAL A 168 9.03 1.91 -8.53
N PRO A 169 7.69 1.93 -8.41
CA PRO A 169 7.03 2.78 -7.43
C PRO A 169 7.26 2.28 -6.00
N GLU A 170 7.48 3.21 -5.09
CA GLU A 170 7.43 3.03 -3.64
C GLU A 170 6.45 4.05 -3.07
N LEU A 171 5.46 3.61 -2.28
CA LEU A 171 4.53 4.52 -1.62
C LEU A 171 5.20 5.18 -0.42
N ARG A 172 5.13 6.51 -0.37
CA ARG A 172 5.63 7.33 0.73
C ARG A 172 4.51 8.18 1.30
N THR A 173 4.36 8.15 2.62
CA THR A 173 3.60 9.17 3.32
C THR A 173 4.43 10.45 3.32
N ILE A 174 3.86 11.53 2.79
CA ILE A 174 4.55 12.82 2.75
C ILE A 174 4.16 13.71 3.94
N ASP A 175 5.06 14.61 4.30
CA ASP A 175 4.80 15.62 5.33
C ASP A 175 3.84 16.69 4.80
N LYS A 176 2.60 16.70 5.32
CA LYS A 176 1.56 17.66 4.93
C LYS A 176 1.86 19.10 5.28
N SER A 177 2.90 19.37 6.07
CA SER A 177 3.32 20.74 6.37
C SER A 177 4.01 21.43 5.19
N LYS A 178 4.28 20.69 4.11
CA LYS A 178 4.94 21.17 2.88
C LYS A 178 4.05 21.00 1.65
N PRO A 179 4.28 21.78 0.58
CA PRO A 179 3.68 21.51 -0.73
C PRO A 179 4.01 20.08 -1.21
N PRO A 180 3.03 19.32 -1.75
CA PRO A 180 3.25 17.92 -2.14
C PRO A 180 4.43 17.70 -3.08
N ALA A 181 4.61 18.58 -4.07
CA ALA A 181 5.71 18.49 -5.02
C ALA A 181 7.10 18.59 -4.33
N GLU A 182 7.26 19.49 -3.36
CA GLU A 182 8.50 19.62 -2.61
C GLU A 182 8.75 18.38 -1.74
N ALA A 183 7.72 17.89 -1.06
CA ALA A 183 7.83 16.72 -0.21
C ALA A 183 8.19 15.45 -1.01
N ILE A 184 7.65 15.27 -2.23
CA ILE A 184 8.02 14.17 -3.13
C ILE A 184 9.52 14.21 -3.47
N ILE A 185 10.06 15.39 -3.80
CA ILE A 185 11.49 15.53 -4.08
C ILE A 185 12.34 15.24 -2.85
N GLU A 186 11.91 15.68 -1.66
CA GLU A 186 12.62 15.34 -0.42
C GLU A 186 12.66 13.84 -0.15
N GLU A 187 11.57 13.11 -0.43
CA GLU A 187 11.53 11.65 -0.33
C GLU A 187 12.46 10.98 -1.35
N LEU A 188 12.55 11.49 -2.58
CA LEU A 188 13.53 11.02 -3.57
C LEU A 188 14.97 11.20 -3.07
N ILE A 189 15.28 12.35 -2.48
CA ILE A 189 16.61 12.66 -1.94
C ILE A 189 16.96 11.74 -0.76
N LYS A 190 15.98 11.34 0.07
CA LYS A 190 16.20 10.36 1.14
C LYS A 190 16.56 8.96 0.61
N GLY A 191 16.17 8.64 -0.62
CA GLY A 191 16.40 7.34 -1.25
C GLY A 191 15.36 6.28 -0.83
N PRO A 192 15.39 5.09 -1.47
CA PRO A 192 14.42 4.03 -1.22
C PRO A 192 14.55 3.43 0.18
N THR A 193 13.45 2.88 0.71
CA THR A 193 13.46 2.12 1.98
C THR A 193 13.50 0.62 1.72
N ARG A 194 13.13 0.20 0.52
CA ARG A 194 13.24 -1.19 0.09
C ARG A 194 14.66 -1.53 -0.35
N SER A 195 15.08 -2.75 -0.02
CA SER A 195 16.43 -3.25 -0.34
C SER A 195 16.59 -3.71 -1.79
N ASP A 196 15.50 -3.88 -2.53
CA ASP A 196 15.48 -4.26 -3.94
C ASP A 196 15.49 -3.05 -4.89
N LEU A 197 15.65 -1.83 -4.35
CA LEU A 197 15.67 -0.58 -5.10
C LEU A 197 17.00 0.17 -4.91
N THR A 198 17.35 0.97 -5.91
CA THR A 198 18.56 1.79 -5.94
C THR A 198 18.18 3.26 -5.87
N LYS A 199 18.93 4.04 -5.09
CA LYS A 199 18.78 5.51 -5.05
C LYS A 199 18.97 6.11 -6.44
N THR A 200 18.20 7.15 -6.73
CA THR A 200 18.21 7.87 -8.03
C THR A 200 18.73 9.29 -7.89
N MET A 201 18.89 9.80 -6.67
CA MET A 201 19.46 11.12 -6.42
C MET A 201 20.94 11.03 -6.04
N PRO A 202 21.84 11.82 -6.66
CA PRO A 202 23.24 11.91 -6.27
C PRO A 202 23.44 12.39 -4.83
N ASP A 203 24.50 11.90 -4.20
CA ASP A 203 24.80 12.24 -2.81
C ASP A 203 25.02 13.74 -2.61
N GLY A 204 24.41 14.30 -1.57
CA GLY A 204 24.49 15.73 -1.28
C GLY A 204 23.57 16.61 -2.11
N THR A 205 22.74 16.05 -2.99
CA THR A 205 21.69 16.80 -3.70
C THR A 205 20.77 17.52 -2.70
N ARG A 206 20.49 18.80 -2.96
CA ARG A 206 19.47 19.57 -2.24
C ARG A 206 18.50 20.19 -3.21
N LEU A 207 17.24 20.27 -2.80
CA LEU A 207 16.25 21.11 -3.45
C LEU A 207 16.47 22.57 -3.01
N ILE A 208 16.75 23.46 -3.96
CA ILE A 208 16.87 24.91 -3.72
C ILE A 208 15.49 25.56 -3.78
N SER A 209 14.71 25.25 -4.82
CA SER A 209 13.36 25.77 -5.01
C SER A 209 12.55 24.88 -5.95
N LEU A 210 11.23 24.89 -5.81
CA LEU A 210 10.31 24.23 -6.74
C LEU A 210 9.13 25.15 -6.99
N GLU A 211 8.83 25.42 -8.26
CA GLU A 211 7.67 26.21 -8.66
C GLU A 211 6.86 25.46 -9.72
N VAL A 212 5.54 25.39 -9.55
CA VAL A 212 4.63 24.80 -10.55
C VAL A 212 3.87 25.93 -11.23
N THR A 213 4.03 26.06 -12.55
CA THR A 213 3.33 27.06 -13.36
C THR A 213 2.92 26.45 -14.69
N ASN A 214 1.65 26.63 -15.08
CA ASN A 214 1.09 26.15 -16.35
C ASN A 214 1.36 24.65 -16.61
N GLY A 215 1.29 23.83 -15.56
CA GLY A 215 1.52 22.39 -15.65
C GLY A 215 2.99 21.97 -15.78
N VAL A 216 3.94 22.89 -15.64
CA VAL A 216 5.38 22.61 -15.62
C VAL A 216 5.92 22.84 -14.21
N ALA A 217 6.59 21.84 -13.65
CA ALA A 217 7.36 21.97 -12.42
C ALA A 217 8.79 22.39 -12.76
N TYR A 218 9.22 23.55 -12.28
CA TYR A 218 10.58 24.04 -12.38
C TYR A 218 11.32 23.66 -11.11
N VAL A 219 12.15 22.62 -11.19
CA VAL A 219 12.83 22.03 -10.04
C VAL A 219 14.28 22.46 -10.07
N ASN A 220 14.65 23.29 -9.09
CA ASN A 220 15.99 23.84 -8.96
C ASN A 220 16.80 23.06 -7.92
N PHE A 221 17.80 22.33 -8.39
CA PHE A 221 18.69 21.55 -7.55
C PHE A 221 20.01 22.27 -7.30
N SER A 222 20.68 21.88 -6.21
CA SER A 222 22.05 22.28 -5.97
C SER A 222 23.03 21.60 -6.93
N ARG A 223 24.21 22.19 -7.11
CA ARG A 223 25.26 21.68 -8.02
C ARG A 223 25.62 20.20 -7.81
N GLU A 224 25.49 19.68 -6.59
CA GLU A 224 25.78 18.28 -6.27
C GLU A 224 24.92 17.30 -7.09
N PHE A 225 23.71 17.71 -7.51
CA PHE A 225 22.85 16.92 -8.41
C PHE A 225 23.56 16.55 -9.73
N LYS A 226 24.49 17.40 -10.20
CA LYS A 226 25.28 17.15 -11.40
C LYS A 226 26.71 16.73 -11.09
N GLU A 227 27.38 17.45 -10.19
CA GLU A 227 28.81 17.22 -9.91
C GLU A 227 29.07 15.85 -9.27
N ASN A 228 28.13 15.32 -8.48
CA ASN A 228 28.25 14.01 -7.84
C ASN A 228 27.52 12.89 -8.60
N HIS A 229 26.99 13.18 -9.79
CA HIS A 229 26.26 12.19 -10.57
C HIS A 229 27.21 11.07 -11.04
N TRP A 230 26.82 9.81 -10.85
CA TRP A 230 27.62 8.63 -11.21
C TRP A 230 27.81 8.42 -12.71
N GLY A 231 27.07 9.16 -13.52
CA GLY A 231 27.19 9.18 -14.98
C GLY A 231 26.58 7.98 -15.68
N GLY A 232 26.86 7.87 -16.98
CA GLY A 232 26.33 6.84 -17.86
C GLY A 232 24.87 7.07 -18.28
N SER A 233 24.52 6.59 -19.47
CA SER A 233 23.19 6.83 -20.05
C SER A 233 22.07 6.29 -19.16
N SER A 234 22.15 5.06 -18.67
CA SER A 234 21.10 4.49 -17.81
C SER A 234 20.97 5.23 -16.48
N GLY A 235 22.11 5.59 -15.87
CA GLY A 235 22.12 6.36 -14.62
C GLY A 235 21.46 7.72 -14.78
N GLU A 236 21.77 8.42 -15.87
CA GLU A 236 21.13 9.70 -16.21
C GLU A 236 19.63 9.55 -16.45
N THR A 237 19.21 8.54 -17.23
CA THR A 237 17.78 8.25 -17.45
C THR A 237 17.06 8.06 -16.13
N MET A 238 17.57 7.18 -15.25
CA MET A 238 16.91 6.84 -14.00
C MET A 238 16.85 8.03 -13.04
N THR A 239 17.89 8.86 -12.96
CA THR A 239 17.88 10.08 -12.15
C THR A 239 16.80 11.07 -12.63
N LEU A 240 16.77 11.34 -13.94
CA LEU A 240 15.83 12.32 -14.51
C LEU A 240 14.39 11.83 -14.39
N TYR A 241 14.09 10.62 -14.87
CA TYR A 241 12.72 10.14 -14.91
C TYR A 241 12.19 9.71 -13.54
N SER A 242 13.05 9.37 -12.58
CA SER A 242 12.63 9.25 -11.18
C SER A 242 11.99 10.53 -10.66
N VAL A 243 12.55 11.70 -11.00
CA VAL A 243 11.96 13.00 -10.65
C VAL A 243 10.71 13.29 -11.50
N VAL A 244 10.78 13.11 -12.81
CA VAL A 244 9.66 13.42 -13.73
C VAL A 244 8.43 12.58 -13.40
N ASP A 245 8.59 11.27 -13.28
CA ASP A 245 7.47 10.34 -13.10
C ASP A 245 6.90 10.45 -11.67
N SER A 246 7.72 10.74 -10.66
CA SER A 246 7.20 11.00 -9.31
C SER A 246 6.40 12.30 -9.24
N LEU A 247 6.89 13.40 -9.84
CA LEU A 247 6.18 14.67 -9.81
C LEU A 247 4.90 14.65 -10.67
N THR A 248 4.88 13.89 -11.77
CA THR A 248 3.69 13.78 -12.62
C THR A 248 2.60 12.85 -12.08
N GLU A 249 2.82 12.21 -10.92
CA GLU A 249 1.71 11.65 -10.13
C GLU A 249 0.76 12.75 -9.62
N LEU A 250 1.27 13.98 -9.45
CA LEU A 250 0.44 15.14 -9.13
C LEU A 250 -0.34 15.56 -10.40
N PRO A 251 -1.68 15.50 -10.38
CA PRO A 251 -2.49 15.68 -11.58
C PRO A 251 -2.36 17.07 -12.21
N GLU A 252 -1.90 18.07 -11.47
CA GLU A 252 -1.60 19.42 -11.95
C GLU A 252 -0.25 19.53 -12.67
N ILE A 253 0.68 18.59 -12.47
CA ILE A 253 2.02 18.59 -13.10
C ILE A 253 1.99 17.67 -14.32
N LYS A 254 2.47 18.18 -15.46
CA LYS A 254 2.55 17.46 -16.74
C LYS A 254 3.97 17.29 -17.24
N LYS A 255 4.84 18.23 -16.89
CA LYS A 255 6.25 18.24 -17.30
C LYS A 255 7.15 18.73 -16.18
N VAL A 256 8.43 18.40 -16.26
CA VAL A 256 9.45 18.88 -15.32
C VAL A 256 10.59 19.57 -16.08
N GLN A 257 10.89 20.80 -15.70
CA GLN A 257 12.08 21.54 -16.13
C GLN A 257 13.13 21.48 -15.01
N PHE A 258 14.29 20.92 -15.32
CA PHE A 258 15.43 20.90 -14.42
C PHE A 258 16.19 22.22 -14.48
N LEU A 259 16.58 22.72 -13.30
CA LEU A 259 17.50 23.83 -13.11
C LEU A 259 18.60 23.41 -12.13
N ILE A 260 19.81 23.91 -12.33
CA ILE A 260 20.94 23.70 -11.42
C ILE A 260 21.48 25.07 -11.04
N GLU A 261 21.47 25.39 -9.74
CA GLU A 261 21.86 26.70 -9.22
C GLU A 261 21.13 27.84 -9.97
N GLY A 262 19.84 27.65 -10.25
CA GLY A 262 18.97 28.60 -10.95
C GLY A 262 19.12 28.65 -12.47
N ASN A 263 20.02 27.87 -13.07
CA ASN A 263 20.31 27.91 -14.50
C ASN A 263 19.83 26.65 -15.22
N LYS A 264 19.38 26.81 -16.48
CA LYS A 264 19.19 25.66 -17.38
C LYS A 264 20.54 25.03 -17.73
N THR A 265 20.54 23.73 -17.95
CA THR A 265 21.71 22.96 -18.38
C THR A 265 21.33 22.10 -19.58
N ASP A 266 22.27 21.82 -20.46
CA ASP A 266 22.02 21.00 -21.65
C ASP A 266 21.71 19.56 -21.27
N THR A 267 22.48 19.03 -20.33
CA THR A 267 22.45 17.62 -19.92
C THR A 267 22.96 17.46 -18.49
N LEU A 268 22.58 16.36 -17.85
CA LEU A 268 23.09 16.01 -16.53
C LEU A 268 24.43 15.28 -16.66
N ALA A 269 24.53 14.29 -17.57
CA ALA A 269 25.71 13.44 -17.72
C ALA A 269 26.12 13.16 -19.18
N GLY A 270 25.50 13.80 -20.17
CA GLY A 270 25.91 13.75 -21.58
C GLY A 270 24.94 13.05 -22.53
N HIS A 271 23.84 12.47 -22.03
CA HIS A 271 22.98 11.58 -22.81
C HIS A 271 21.54 12.07 -23.00
N TYR A 272 21.04 12.95 -22.13
CA TYR A 272 19.70 13.52 -22.24
C TYR A 272 19.71 15.04 -22.34
N ASP A 273 18.94 15.58 -23.30
CA ASP A 273 18.67 17.02 -23.40
C ASP A 273 17.63 17.43 -22.34
N ILE A 274 18.02 18.34 -21.45
CA ILE A 274 17.18 18.89 -20.39
C ILE A 274 17.04 20.43 -20.48
N LEU A 275 17.36 21.03 -21.64
CA LEU A 275 17.08 22.45 -21.92
C LEU A 275 15.59 22.75 -21.91
N ASN A 276 14.78 21.77 -22.28
CA ASN A 276 13.34 21.85 -22.33
C ASN A 276 12.69 20.96 -21.27
N PRO A 277 11.46 21.27 -20.83
CA PRO A 277 10.76 20.44 -19.87
C PRO A 277 10.53 19.02 -20.41
N LEU A 278 10.79 18.01 -19.58
CA LEU A 278 10.57 16.60 -19.90
C LEU A 278 9.13 16.19 -19.56
N ASP A 279 8.53 15.38 -20.44
CA ASP A 279 7.25 14.71 -20.22
C ASP A 279 7.47 13.39 -19.47
N ARG A 280 6.43 12.90 -18.78
CA ARG A 280 6.41 11.55 -18.18
C ARG A 280 6.73 10.49 -19.23
N ASP A 281 7.52 9.49 -18.86
CA ASP A 281 7.80 8.32 -19.71
C ASP A 281 7.33 7.02 -19.04
N PRO A 282 6.07 6.60 -19.25
CA PRO A 282 5.54 5.39 -18.63
C PRO A 282 6.25 4.11 -19.11
N THR A 283 7.02 4.15 -20.20
CA THR A 283 7.74 2.97 -20.69
C THR A 283 8.95 2.61 -19.83
N LEU A 284 9.40 3.53 -18.98
CA LEU A 284 10.45 3.29 -17.99
C LEU A 284 9.91 2.72 -16.68
N ILE A 285 8.60 2.78 -16.46
CA ILE A 285 7.98 2.24 -15.25
C ILE A 285 7.83 0.73 -15.44
N LYS A 286 8.31 -0.04 -14.46
CA LYS A 286 8.19 -1.50 -14.48
C LYS A 286 6.71 -1.89 -14.52
N ASP A 287 6.34 -2.67 -15.52
CA ASP A 287 5.01 -3.27 -15.61
C ASP A 287 4.75 -4.16 -14.37
N GLU A 288 3.60 -3.93 -13.72
CA GLU A 288 3.06 -4.76 -12.63
C GLU A 288 1.93 -5.67 -13.13
#